data_AF-A0A2E5DAL4-F1
#
_entry.id   AF-A0A2E5DAL4-F1
#
_cell.length_a   1.000
_cell.length_b   1.000
_cell.length_c   1.000
_cell.angle_alpha   90.00
_cell.angle_beta   90.00
_cell.angle_gamma   90.00
#
_symmetry.space_group_name_H-M   'P 1'
#
loop_
_entity.id
_entity.type
_entity.pdbx_description
1 polymer ?
#
loop_
_entity_poly.entity_id
_entity_poly.type
_entity_poly.pdbx_seq_one_letter_code
_entity_poly.pdbx_strand_id
1 'polypeptide(L)'
;MDLDELAHCLGPFCAAKYQTSDAEVFDVHHMPGHAGFAYGFSVRTSNGTESWFIRLPPPNVNWRGTADVLRQVEVLTALDGTDVPHCTVKWSGSDLQWFGSPYFVVPRLDGDVMRIGPGEWVEKLSEKQKLELARQVMSALAKIHTIDPMKTPYLGNAVPFVEDVERWDRFYERAADRELLARVPECREQLLKTLPKEAPVGIFHGDFQTSNLFCSVEGKLLAVIDWELTGIGATLNDVGWICTFSDRKAWGGEGAGRPVFLEPEILVDLYVEAYGDPLPDLNWFRALAAYKFAIITGFNLSLHRRGKRVDPSWEQTRLSMEPLIHRAIELLD
;
A
#
# COMPACT_ATOMS: atom_id res chain seq x y z
N MET A 1 2.06 -23.08 -1.21
CA MET A 1 2.57 -23.76 -0.01
C MET A 1 1.49 -23.69 1.05
N ASP A 2 1.03 -24.85 1.52
CA ASP A 2 0.16 -24.90 2.70
C ASP A 2 1.00 -24.71 3.99
N LEU A 3 0.32 -24.62 5.15
CA LEU A 3 1.01 -24.36 6.42
C LEU A 3 1.92 -25.52 6.85
N ASP A 4 1.57 -26.77 6.52
CA ASP A 4 2.34 -27.95 6.91
C ASP A 4 3.64 -28.03 6.11
N GLU A 5 3.56 -27.79 4.80
CA GLU A 5 4.72 -27.67 3.90
C GLU A 5 5.62 -26.52 4.34
N LEU A 6 5.04 -25.35 4.67
CA LEU A 6 5.81 -24.21 5.16
C LEU A 6 6.52 -24.50 6.48
N ALA A 7 5.83 -25.11 7.45
CA ALA A 7 6.41 -25.48 8.73
C ALA A 7 7.59 -26.45 8.56
N HIS A 8 7.47 -27.39 7.63
CA HIS A 8 8.55 -28.33 7.29
C HIS A 8 9.79 -27.61 6.71
N CYS A 9 9.59 -26.64 5.82
CA CYS A 9 10.67 -25.83 5.24
C CYS A 9 11.33 -24.89 6.27
N LEU A 10 10.55 -24.33 7.20
CA LEU A 10 11.03 -23.35 8.17
C LEU A 10 12.05 -23.94 9.15
N GLY A 11 11.96 -25.23 9.52
CA GLY A 11 12.89 -25.87 10.45
C GLY A 11 14.35 -25.84 9.98
N PRO A 12 14.67 -26.49 8.85
CA PRO A 12 16.01 -26.45 8.24
C PRO A 12 16.47 -25.02 7.92
N PHE A 13 15.56 -24.16 7.45
CA PHE A 13 15.83 -22.76 7.19
C PHE A 13 16.31 -22.03 8.45
N CYS A 14 15.56 -22.14 9.55
CA CYS A 14 15.91 -21.48 10.81
C CYS A 14 17.19 -22.05 11.40
N ALA A 15 17.38 -23.37 11.40
CA ALA A 15 18.63 -23.98 11.87
C ALA A 15 19.86 -23.44 11.12
N ALA A 16 19.75 -23.27 9.79
CA ALA A 16 20.80 -22.69 8.96
C ALA A 16 21.02 -21.20 9.23
N LYS A 17 19.95 -20.39 9.30
CA LYS A 17 20.04 -18.93 9.48
C LYS A 17 20.50 -18.53 10.88
N TYR A 18 20.09 -19.27 11.90
CA TYR A 18 20.55 -19.09 13.28
C TYR A 18 21.88 -19.79 13.58
N GLN A 19 22.37 -20.63 12.66
CA GLN A 19 23.59 -21.44 12.82
C GLN A 19 23.57 -22.28 14.11
N THR A 20 22.41 -22.88 14.40
CA THR A 20 22.21 -23.68 15.60
C THR A 20 21.29 -24.87 15.33
N SER A 21 21.52 -25.97 16.02
CA SER A 21 20.68 -27.17 15.96
C SER A 21 19.51 -27.16 16.93
N ASP A 22 19.44 -26.18 17.84
CA ASP A 22 18.39 -26.06 18.86
C ASP A 22 17.23 -25.13 18.47
N ALA A 23 17.22 -24.64 17.22
CA ALA A 23 16.14 -23.80 16.71
C ALA A 23 14.86 -24.61 16.53
N GLU A 24 13.85 -24.29 17.33
CA GLU A 24 12.51 -24.89 17.30
C GLU A 24 11.51 -23.91 16.68
N VAL A 25 10.89 -24.29 15.56
CA VAL A 25 9.83 -23.49 14.91
C VAL A 25 8.46 -23.90 15.43
N PHE A 26 7.62 -22.92 15.76
CA PHE A 26 6.25 -23.12 16.22
C PHE A 26 5.35 -21.93 15.85
N ASP A 27 4.04 -22.02 16.15
CA ASP A 27 3.05 -20.95 15.87
C ASP A 27 3.02 -20.53 14.38
N VAL A 28 3.04 -21.49 13.46
CA VAL A 28 2.97 -21.22 12.01
C VAL A 28 1.51 -20.99 11.59
N HIS A 29 1.19 -19.82 11.05
CA HIS A 29 -0.18 -19.44 10.67
C HIS A 29 -0.21 -18.47 9.50
N HIS A 30 -1.37 -18.38 8.84
CA HIS A 30 -1.64 -17.34 7.85
C HIS A 30 -1.80 -15.99 8.53
N MET A 31 -1.18 -14.96 7.96
CA MET A 31 -1.42 -13.59 8.38
C MET A 31 -2.69 -13.05 7.71
N PRO A 32 -3.48 -12.24 8.42
CA PRO A 32 -4.61 -11.54 7.80
C PRO A 32 -4.11 -10.60 6.70
N GLY A 33 -4.83 -10.55 5.57
CA GLY A 33 -4.49 -9.69 4.44
C GLY A 33 -5.03 -10.20 3.09
N HIS A 34 -5.14 -9.31 2.11
CA HIS A 34 -5.79 -9.61 0.82
C HIS A 34 -4.90 -10.38 -0.17
N ALA A 35 -3.58 -10.39 0.04
CA ALA A 35 -2.62 -10.98 -0.89
C ALA A 35 -2.34 -12.48 -0.67
N GLY A 36 -2.80 -13.09 0.43
CA GLY A 36 -2.87 -14.55 0.60
C GLY A 36 -1.56 -15.33 0.84
N PHE A 37 -0.38 -14.70 0.77
CA PHE A 37 0.93 -15.40 0.88
C PHE A 37 1.87 -14.75 1.90
N ALA A 38 1.28 -14.37 3.02
CA ALA A 38 1.95 -13.81 4.18
C ALA A 38 1.71 -14.73 5.38
N TYR A 39 2.77 -15.07 6.10
CA TYR A 39 2.71 -16.07 7.17
C TYR A 39 3.48 -15.58 8.40
N GLY A 40 2.95 -15.90 9.58
CA GLY A 40 3.61 -15.70 10.85
C GLY A 40 4.20 -17.02 11.35
N PHE A 41 5.35 -16.94 12.02
CA PHE A 41 5.94 -18.07 12.75
C PHE A 41 6.79 -17.56 13.92
N SER A 42 7.07 -18.43 14.88
CA SER A 42 7.98 -18.15 15.99
C SER A 42 9.11 -19.17 16.04
N VAL A 43 10.27 -18.72 16.52
CA VAL A 43 11.47 -19.55 16.67
C VAL A 43 11.96 -19.44 18.11
N ARG A 44 12.16 -20.58 18.76
CA ARG A 44 12.81 -20.68 20.06
C ARG A 44 14.22 -21.21 19.89
N THR A 45 15.18 -20.53 20.51
CA THR A 45 16.60 -20.94 20.60
C THR A 45 17.08 -20.79 22.04
N SER A 46 18.30 -21.21 22.35
CA SER A 46 18.95 -20.94 23.64
C SER A 46 18.99 -19.46 24.02
N ASN A 47 18.93 -18.55 23.04
CA ASN A 47 19.02 -17.11 23.24
C ASN A 47 17.65 -16.44 23.46
N GLY A 48 16.55 -17.18 23.33
CA GLY A 48 15.20 -16.67 23.54
C GLY A 48 14.23 -17.09 22.44
N THR A 49 13.08 -16.41 22.42
CA THR A 49 12.02 -16.61 21.43
C THR A 49 11.86 -15.34 20.59
N GLU A 50 11.85 -15.49 19.28
CA GLU A 50 11.59 -14.42 18.31
C GLU A 50 10.39 -14.79 17.43
N SER A 51 9.60 -13.80 17.03
CA SER A 51 8.47 -13.98 16.12
C SER A 51 8.71 -13.21 14.82
N TRP A 52 8.37 -13.86 13.72
CA TRP A 52 8.71 -13.43 12.37
C TRP A 52 7.49 -13.47 11.46
N PHE A 53 7.54 -12.60 10.47
CA PHE A 53 6.67 -12.58 9.32
C PHE A 53 7.47 -12.96 8.09
N ILE A 54 6.97 -13.89 7.27
CA ILE A 54 7.54 -14.25 5.98
C ILE A 54 6.56 -13.95 4.84
N ARG A 55 7.06 -13.30 3.78
CA ARG A 55 6.33 -13.09 2.54
C ARG A 55 6.89 -14.00 1.45
N LEU A 56 5.97 -14.68 0.77
CA LEU A 56 6.24 -15.47 -0.42
C LEU A 56 5.43 -14.89 -1.59
N PRO A 57 5.87 -15.07 -2.84
CA PRO A 57 5.04 -14.73 -3.99
C PRO A 57 3.84 -15.68 -4.10
N PRO A 58 2.77 -15.28 -4.81
CA PRO A 58 1.71 -16.20 -5.19
C PRO A 58 2.23 -17.44 -5.93
N PRO A 59 1.57 -18.61 -5.80
CA PRO A 59 1.96 -19.80 -6.53
C PRO A 59 1.67 -19.62 -8.02
N ASN A 60 2.51 -20.24 -8.85
CA ASN A 60 2.30 -20.33 -10.31
C ASN A 60 2.21 -18.98 -11.04
N VAL A 61 2.83 -17.93 -10.51
CA VAL A 61 2.97 -16.63 -11.19
C VAL A 61 4.42 -16.35 -11.56
N ASN A 62 4.61 -15.50 -12.56
CA ASN A 62 5.92 -14.91 -12.79
C ASN A 62 6.21 -13.93 -11.65
N TRP A 63 7.35 -14.06 -10.98
CA TRP A 63 7.80 -13.18 -9.89
C TRP A 63 8.27 -11.83 -10.44
N ARG A 64 7.33 -11.07 -11.01
CA ARG A 64 7.52 -9.75 -11.61
C ARG A 64 6.37 -8.84 -11.18
N GLY A 65 6.63 -7.53 -11.17
CA GLY A 65 5.62 -6.55 -10.76
C GLY A 65 5.19 -6.79 -9.32
N THR A 66 3.89 -6.89 -9.07
CA THR A 66 3.33 -7.04 -7.70
C THR A 66 3.67 -8.39 -7.04
N ALA A 67 4.04 -9.40 -7.84
CA ALA A 67 4.49 -10.70 -7.32
C ALA A 67 6.01 -10.74 -7.04
N ASP A 68 6.75 -9.67 -7.33
CA ASP A 68 8.18 -9.59 -7.05
C ASP A 68 8.41 -9.10 -5.62
N VAL A 69 8.53 -10.05 -4.71
CA VAL A 69 8.75 -9.77 -3.28
C VAL A 69 10.11 -9.12 -3.01
N LEU A 70 11.09 -9.24 -3.92
CA LEU A 70 12.42 -8.66 -3.72
C LEU A 70 12.45 -7.16 -4.04
N ARG A 71 11.50 -6.63 -4.84
CA ARG A 71 11.29 -5.18 -4.96
C ARG A 71 11.02 -4.54 -3.60
N GLN A 72 10.26 -5.23 -2.75
CA GLN A 72 9.91 -4.73 -1.42
C GLN A 72 11.12 -4.71 -0.50
N VAL A 73 11.99 -5.73 -0.60
CA VAL A 73 13.25 -5.80 0.17
C VAL A 73 14.12 -4.58 -0.11
N GLU A 74 14.26 -4.17 -1.38
CA GLU A 74 15.10 -3.03 -1.73
C GLU A 74 14.63 -1.73 -1.08
N VAL A 75 13.31 -1.50 -1.04
CA VAL A 75 12.76 -0.31 -0.38
C VAL A 75 12.91 -0.40 1.13
N LEU A 76 12.61 -1.54 1.74
CA LEU A 76 12.81 -1.74 3.18
C LEU A 76 14.26 -1.54 3.59
N THR A 77 15.22 -2.01 2.78
CA THR A 77 16.65 -1.77 3.02
C THR A 77 17.03 -0.30 2.81
N ALA A 78 16.43 0.42 1.86
CA ALA A 78 16.67 1.85 1.69
C ALA A 78 16.12 2.70 2.86
N LEU A 79 15.14 2.17 3.59
CA LEU A 79 14.58 2.78 4.80
C LEU A 79 15.44 2.53 6.04
N ASP A 80 16.32 1.52 6.04
CA ASP A 80 17.21 1.24 7.16
C ASP A 80 18.09 2.46 7.48
N GLY A 81 18.14 2.85 8.75
CA GLY A 81 18.87 4.03 9.22
C GLY A 81 18.15 5.37 9.01
N THR A 82 16.91 5.35 8.52
CA THR A 82 16.00 6.52 8.53
C THR A 82 15.07 6.49 9.74
N ASP A 83 14.34 7.59 9.96
CA ASP A 83 13.31 7.66 11.00
C ASP A 83 11.93 7.16 10.52
N VAL A 84 11.81 6.63 9.30
CA VAL A 84 10.53 6.09 8.81
C VAL A 84 10.23 4.82 9.60
N PRO A 85 9.07 4.68 10.26
CA PRO A 85 8.70 3.42 10.89
C PRO A 85 8.52 2.33 9.82
N HIS A 86 9.32 1.27 9.90
CA HIS A 86 9.30 0.13 8.98
C HIS A 86 9.85 -1.12 9.67
N CYS A 87 9.66 -2.27 9.03
CA CYS A 87 10.28 -3.52 9.49
C CYS A 87 11.59 -3.76 8.74
N THR A 88 12.72 -3.73 9.44
CA THR A 88 14.03 -4.13 8.87
C THR A 88 13.99 -5.58 8.39
N VAL A 89 14.49 -5.81 7.17
CA VAL A 89 14.59 -7.16 6.60
C VAL A 89 15.67 -7.95 7.33
N LYS A 90 15.25 -9.03 8.00
CA LYS A 90 16.16 -9.93 8.70
C LYS A 90 16.85 -10.87 7.73
N TRP A 91 16.06 -11.50 6.86
CA TRP A 91 16.55 -12.41 5.83
C TRP A 91 15.76 -12.20 4.55
N SER A 92 16.43 -12.30 3.42
CA SER A 92 15.79 -12.41 2.11
C SER A 92 16.64 -13.33 1.23
N GLY A 93 16.05 -13.83 0.15
CA GLY A 93 16.76 -14.67 -0.80
C GLY A 93 15.99 -14.84 -2.09
N SER A 94 16.72 -14.88 -3.20
CA SER A 94 16.22 -15.33 -4.51
C SER A 94 16.49 -16.81 -4.77
N ASP A 95 17.23 -17.47 -3.87
CA ASP A 95 17.53 -18.90 -3.96
C ASP A 95 16.29 -19.72 -3.62
N LEU A 96 15.99 -20.70 -4.46
CA LEU A 96 14.76 -21.50 -4.36
C LEU A 96 14.89 -22.67 -3.37
N GLN A 97 16.06 -22.84 -2.75
CA GLN A 97 16.38 -24.05 -1.98
C GLN A 97 15.46 -24.23 -0.76
N TRP A 98 14.94 -23.14 -0.19
CA TRP A 98 14.16 -23.18 1.05
C TRP A 98 12.67 -23.33 0.80
N PHE A 99 12.12 -22.48 -0.08
CA PHE A 99 10.66 -22.34 -0.24
C PHE A 99 10.20 -22.51 -1.69
N GLY A 100 11.09 -22.95 -2.59
CA GLY A 100 10.80 -23.06 -4.03
C GLY A 100 10.50 -21.71 -4.70
N SER A 101 10.70 -20.60 -4.00
CA SER A 101 10.36 -19.24 -4.41
C SER A 101 11.22 -18.21 -3.67
N PRO A 102 11.37 -16.98 -4.21
CA PRO A 102 11.98 -15.87 -3.49
C PRO A 102 11.18 -15.54 -2.22
N TYR A 103 11.87 -14.99 -1.22
CA TYR A 103 11.27 -14.70 0.07
C TYR A 103 11.92 -13.49 0.73
N PHE A 104 11.19 -12.91 1.68
CA PHE A 104 11.79 -12.10 2.73
C PHE A 104 11.12 -12.33 4.07
N VAL A 105 11.88 -12.12 5.14
CA VAL A 105 11.50 -12.29 6.54
C VAL A 105 11.79 -10.99 7.29
N VAL A 106 10.78 -10.50 7.99
CA VAL A 106 10.84 -9.29 8.83
C VAL A 106 10.26 -9.60 10.22
N PRO A 107 10.57 -8.81 11.26
CA PRO A 107 9.98 -8.99 12.58
C PRO A 107 8.44 -9.00 12.53
N ARG A 108 7.81 -9.86 13.33
CA ARG A 108 6.37 -9.76 13.59
C ARG A 108 6.15 -8.64 14.61
N LEU A 109 5.47 -7.58 14.20
CA LEU A 109 5.11 -6.47 15.07
C LEU A 109 3.86 -6.80 15.89
N ASP A 110 3.76 -6.18 17.06
CA ASP A 110 2.61 -6.27 17.95
C ASP A 110 1.77 -5.00 17.82
N GLY A 111 0.56 -5.12 17.26
CA GLY A 111 -0.26 -4.00 16.85
C GLY A 111 -1.34 -4.44 15.85
N ASP A 112 -1.96 -3.46 15.18
CA ASP A 112 -2.99 -3.71 14.17
C ASP A 112 -2.92 -2.67 13.05
N VAL A 113 -3.50 -3.01 11.90
CA VAL A 113 -3.68 -2.07 10.80
C VAL A 113 -4.71 -0.99 11.16
N MET A 114 -4.54 0.22 10.62
CA MET A 114 -5.46 1.34 10.86
C MET A 114 -6.74 1.20 10.02
N ARG A 115 -7.65 0.35 10.47
CA ARG A 115 -9.00 0.24 9.90
C ARG A 115 -9.90 1.35 10.44
N ILE A 116 -10.75 1.86 9.57
CA ILE A 116 -11.68 2.95 9.87
C ILE A 116 -13.10 2.43 9.74
N GLY A 117 -13.83 2.41 10.86
CA GLY A 117 -15.22 1.96 10.88
C GLY A 117 -15.69 1.57 12.28
N PRO A 118 -16.99 1.28 12.42
CA PRO A 118 -17.62 0.97 13.70
C PRO A 118 -16.92 -0.17 14.44
N GLY A 119 -16.50 0.09 15.68
CA GLY A 119 -15.87 -0.90 16.56
C GLY A 119 -14.36 -1.05 16.40
N GLU A 120 -13.76 -0.36 15.43
CA GLU A 120 -12.30 -0.32 15.26
C GLU A 120 -11.63 0.47 16.38
N TRP A 121 -10.38 0.12 16.71
CA TRP A 121 -9.65 0.74 17.82
C TRP A 121 -9.44 2.25 17.62
N VAL A 122 -9.34 2.70 16.37
CA VAL A 122 -9.15 4.11 15.99
C VAL A 122 -10.30 4.99 16.47
N GLU A 123 -11.54 4.45 16.56
CA GLU A 123 -12.70 5.20 17.04
C GLU A 123 -12.59 5.57 18.52
N LYS A 124 -11.78 4.83 19.29
CA LYS A 124 -11.55 5.05 20.73
C LYS A 124 -10.52 6.15 20.99
N LEU A 125 -9.78 6.57 19.97
CA LEU A 125 -8.84 7.68 20.08
C LEU A 125 -9.61 9.00 20.20
N SER A 126 -9.15 9.89 21.09
CA SER A 126 -9.58 11.28 21.08
C SER A 126 -9.16 11.99 19.78
N GLU A 127 -9.83 13.08 19.44
CA GLU A 127 -9.48 13.89 18.27
C GLU A 127 -8.02 14.37 18.31
N LYS A 128 -7.49 14.68 19.50
CA LYS A 128 -6.07 15.02 19.68
C LYS A 128 -5.14 13.85 19.34
N GLN A 129 -5.48 12.63 19.75
CA GLN A 129 -4.70 11.44 19.43
C GLN A 129 -4.76 11.10 17.94
N LYS A 130 -5.92 11.25 17.29
CA LYS A 130 -6.05 11.07 15.85
C LYS A 130 -5.18 12.06 15.07
N LEU A 131 -5.18 13.34 15.48
CA LEU A 131 -4.34 14.35 14.87
C LEU A 131 -2.84 14.05 15.04
N GLU A 132 -2.42 13.59 16.22
CA GLU A 132 -1.03 13.21 16.47
C GLU A 132 -0.62 11.97 15.67
N LEU A 133 -1.50 10.97 15.55
CA LEU A 133 -1.27 9.82 14.69
C LEU A 133 -1.16 10.25 13.23
N ALA A 134 -2.03 11.15 12.76
CA ALA A 134 -1.95 11.69 11.40
C ALA A 134 -0.64 12.43 11.15
N ARG A 135 -0.13 13.19 12.14
CA ARG A 135 1.17 13.85 12.05
C ARG A 135 2.31 12.84 11.90
N GLN A 136 2.30 11.75 12.66
CA GLN A 136 3.27 10.65 12.51
C GLN A 136 3.20 10.04 11.10
N VAL A 137 1.99 9.77 10.60
CA VAL A 137 1.74 9.16 9.28
C VAL A 137 2.22 10.06 8.14
N MET A 138 1.80 11.32 8.12
CA MET A 138 2.18 12.24 7.04
C MET A 138 3.66 12.61 7.11
N SER A 139 4.27 12.64 8.30
CA SER A 139 5.72 12.80 8.45
C SER A 139 6.50 11.60 7.94
N ALA A 140 6.05 10.37 8.23
CA ALA A 140 6.66 9.17 7.67
C ALA A 140 6.56 9.17 6.14
N LEU A 141 5.42 9.55 5.57
CA LEU A 141 5.26 9.68 4.12
C LEU A 141 6.21 10.71 3.50
N ALA A 142 6.30 11.91 4.08
CA ALA A 142 7.24 12.93 3.62
C ALA A 142 8.70 12.45 3.66
N LYS A 143 9.08 11.72 4.72
CA LYS A 143 10.43 11.12 4.83
C LYS A 143 10.67 10.02 3.80
N ILE A 144 9.68 9.18 3.48
CA ILE A 144 9.78 8.20 2.39
C ILE A 144 10.08 8.91 1.07
N HIS A 145 9.38 10.01 0.81
CA HIS A 145 9.47 10.75 -0.45
C HIS A 145 10.81 11.50 -0.65
N THR A 146 11.62 11.65 0.40
CA THR A 146 12.95 12.29 0.33
C THR A 146 14.11 11.29 0.26
N ILE A 147 13.82 9.98 0.25
CA ILE A 147 14.85 8.95 0.08
C ILE A 147 15.40 9.01 -1.33
N ASP A 148 16.73 9.02 -1.44
CA ASP A 148 17.45 9.00 -2.70
C ASP A 148 17.10 7.74 -3.53
N PRO A 149 16.43 7.88 -4.69
CA PRO A 149 16.07 6.76 -5.56
C PRO A 149 17.27 5.96 -6.07
N MET A 150 18.47 6.55 -6.07
CA MET A 150 19.69 5.85 -6.47
C MET A 150 20.06 4.69 -5.53
N LYS A 151 19.47 4.67 -4.32
CA LYS A 151 19.60 3.55 -3.38
C LYS A 151 18.71 2.35 -3.75
N THR A 152 17.80 2.51 -4.72
CA THR A 152 16.83 1.49 -5.12
C THR A 152 16.85 1.19 -6.63
N PRO A 153 18.01 0.81 -7.21
CA PRO A 153 18.14 0.58 -8.65
C PRO A 153 17.26 -0.57 -9.19
N TYR A 154 16.88 -1.55 -8.38
CA TYR A 154 16.00 -2.66 -8.78
C TYR A 154 14.56 -2.18 -9.04
N LEU A 155 14.16 -1.01 -8.52
CA LEU A 155 12.86 -0.42 -8.86
C LEU A 155 12.76 0.05 -10.31
N GLY A 156 13.88 0.36 -10.95
CA GLY A 156 13.95 0.81 -12.34
C GLY A 156 13.77 2.32 -12.52
N ASN A 157 13.38 2.74 -13.72
CA ASN A 157 13.24 4.14 -14.07
C ASN A 157 11.96 4.77 -13.49
N ALA A 158 12.00 6.09 -13.31
CA ALA A 158 10.82 6.86 -12.95
C ALA A 158 9.70 6.71 -13.98
N VAL A 159 8.47 6.45 -13.51
CA VAL A 159 7.27 6.46 -14.35
C VAL A 159 6.98 7.90 -14.80
N PRO A 160 6.96 8.20 -16.11
CA PRO A 160 6.61 9.53 -16.60
C PRO A 160 5.18 9.91 -16.25
N PHE A 161 4.92 11.19 -15.98
CA PHE A 161 3.60 11.63 -15.50
C PHE A 161 2.50 11.42 -16.54
N VAL A 162 2.83 11.63 -17.82
CA VAL A 162 1.95 11.31 -18.95
C VAL A 162 1.57 9.82 -18.90
N GLU A 163 2.55 8.93 -18.80
CA GLU A 163 2.30 7.49 -18.74
C GLU A 163 1.47 7.08 -17.51
N ASP A 164 1.62 7.79 -16.38
CA ASP A 164 0.83 7.53 -15.17
C ASP A 164 -0.67 7.86 -15.32
N VAL A 165 -1.01 8.70 -16.30
CA VAL A 165 -2.40 8.97 -16.73
C VAL A 165 -2.83 7.99 -17.82
N GLU A 166 -2.06 7.87 -18.90
CA GLU A 166 -2.48 7.14 -20.11
C GLU A 166 -2.57 5.63 -19.92
N ARG A 167 -1.74 5.05 -19.04
CA ARG A 167 -1.73 3.59 -18.81
C ARG A 167 -3.08 3.03 -18.32
N TRP A 168 -3.97 3.88 -17.85
CA TRP A 168 -5.29 3.49 -17.35
C TRP A 168 -6.32 3.21 -18.44
N ASP A 169 -6.07 3.67 -19.67
CA ASP A 169 -6.95 3.45 -20.83
C ASP A 169 -7.25 1.96 -21.03
N ARG A 170 -6.22 1.10 -20.93
CA ARG A 170 -6.35 -0.36 -21.08
C ARG A 170 -7.23 -1.02 -20.01
N PHE A 171 -7.32 -0.43 -18.81
CA PHE A 171 -8.16 -0.93 -17.73
C PHE A 171 -9.58 -0.41 -17.88
N TYR A 172 -9.72 0.86 -18.27
CA TYR A 172 -10.99 1.49 -18.60
C TYR A 172 -11.73 0.75 -19.73
N GLU A 173 -11.04 0.36 -20.79
CA GLU A 173 -11.61 -0.44 -21.89
C GLU A 173 -12.21 -1.77 -21.43
N ARG A 174 -11.68 -2.33 -20.34
CA ARG A 174 -12.06 -3.63 -19.78
C ARG A 174 -12.98 -3.53 -18.57
N ALA A 175 -13.33 -2.31 -18.16
CA ALA A 175 -14.19 -2.05 -17.01
C ALA A 175 -15.64 -2.49 -17.28
N ALA A 176 -16.32 -2.93 -16.22
CA ALA A 176 -17.78 -3.11 -16.21
C ALA A 176 -18.48 -1.77 -15.95
N ASP A 177 -19.76 -1.67 -16.29
CA ASP A 177 -20.63 -0.52 -16.05
C ASP A 177 -20.01 0.82 -16.52
N ARG A 178 -19.46 0.82 -17.74
CA ARG A 178 -18.71 1.95 -18.32
C ARG A 178 -19.53 3.24 -18.43
N GLU A 179 -20.86 3.14 -18.40
CA GLU A 179 -21.78 4.28 -18.33
C GLU A 179 -21.57 5.13 -17.06
N LEU A 180 -21.20 4.52 -15.94
CA LEU A 180 -20.84 5.23 -14.70
C LEU A 180 -19.45 5.89 -14.78
N LEU A 181 -18.68 5.55 -15.80
CA LEU A 181 -17.35 6.09 -16.11
C LEU A 181 -17.38 6.96 -17.38
N ALA A 182 -18.56 7.49 -17.76
CA ALA A 182 -18.72 8.23 -19.00
C ALA A 182 -17.82 9.48 -19.12
N ARG A 183 -17.46 10.10 -17.99
CA ARG A 183 -16.59 11.29 -17.93
C ARG A 183 -15.09 10.97 -17.77
N VAL A 184 -14.69 9.70 -17.81
CA VAL A 184 -13.26 9.31 -17.81
C VAL A 184 -12.46 9.98 -18.93
N PRO A 185 -12.94 10.04 -20.19
CA PRO A 185 -12.21 10.71 -21.27
C PRO A 185 -12.00 12.21 -21.03
N GLU A 186 -13.01 12.90 -20.48
CA GLU A 186 -12.92 14.32 -20.11
C GLU A 186 -11.89 14.54 -19.00
N CYS A 187 -11.99 13.77 -17.91
CA CYS A 187 -11.04 13.85 -16.79
C CYS A 187 -9.60 13.55 -17.24
N ARG A 188 -9.40 12.53 -18.08
CA ARG A 188 -8.11 12.19 -18.69
C ARG A 188 -7.54 13.36 -19.49
N GLU A 189 -8.36 14.00 -20.33
CA GLU A 189 -7.94 15.15 -21.12
C GLU A 189 -7.51 16.33 -20.23
N GLN A 190 -8.27 16.63 -19.16
CA GLN A 190 -7.92 17.68 -18.21
C GLN A 190 -6.60 17.36 -17.49
N LEU A 191 -6.45 16.15 -16.95
CA LEU A 191 -5.22 15.70 -16.27
C LEU A 191 -3.98 15.88 -17.16
N LEU A 192 -4.08 15.51 -18.45
CA LEU A 192 -2.98 15.66 -19.41
C LEU A 192 -2.69 17.12 -19.77
N LYS A 193 -3.70 17.98 -19.81
CA LYS A 193 -3.52 19.42 -20.07
C LYS A 193 -2.87 20.15 -18.90
N THR A 194 -3.08 19.68 -17.67
CA THR A 194 -2.67 20.36 -16.44
C THR A 194 -1.53 19.63 -15.70
N LEU A 195 -0.73 18.81 -16.39
CA LEU A 195 0.38 18.06 -15.80
C LEU A 195 1.29 18.97 -14.93
N PRO A 196 1.57 18.58 -13.68
CA PRO A 196 2.46 19.32 -12.80
C PRO A 196 3.89 19.37 -13.37
N LYS A 197 4.50 20.56 -13.38
CA LYS A 197 5.85 20.76 -13.93
C LYS A 197 6.99 20.50 -12.94
N GLU A 198 6.72 20.66 -11.65
CA GLU A 198 7.74 20.66 -10.59
C GLU A 198 7.38 19.70 -9.43
N ALA A 199 6.62 18.65 -9.72
CA ALA A 199 6.33 17.67 -8.68
C ALA A 199 7.56 16.81 -8.37
N PRO A 200 7.83 16.52 -7.08
CA PRO A 200 8.95 15.69 -6.70
C PRO A 200 8.85 14.28 -7.28
N VAL A 201 9.98 13.78 -7.77
CA VAL A 201 10.14 12.41 -8.27
C VAL A 201 11.02 11.65 -7.30
N GLY A 202 10.53 10.52 -6.82
CA GLY A 202 11.19 9.73 -5.79
C GLY A 202 10.55 8.35 -5.64
N ILE A 203 10.87 7.67 -4.54
CA ILE A 203 10.21 6.42 -4.17
C ILE A 203 8.77 6.74 -3.75
N PHE A 204 7.81 6.08 -4.36
CA PHE A 204 6.42 6.06 -3.91
C PHE A 204 6.04 4.66 -3.40
N HIS A 205 5.14 4.61 -2.43
CA HIS A 205 4.54 3.40 -1.89
C HIS A 205 3.55 2.77 -2.89
N GLY A 206 2.67 3.59 -3.48
CA GLY A 206 1.74 3.20 -4.56
C GLY A 206 0.37 2.76 -4.06
N ASP A 207 0.29 2.28 -2.81
CA ASP A 207 -0.96 2.03 -2.10
C ASP A 207 -0.96 2.64 -0.69
N PHE A 208 -0.49 3.88 -0.53
CA PHE A 208 -0.41 4.51 0.79
C PHE A 208 -1.81 4.87 1.30
N GLN A 209 -2.39 4.02 2.15
CA GLN A 209 -3.72 4.22 2.73
C GLN A 209 -3.79 3.60 4.14
N THR A 210 -4.85 3.90 4.88
CA THR A 210 -4.95 3.56 6.30
C THR A 210 -4.80 2.06 6.60
N SER A 211 -5.29 1.18 5.71
CA SER A 211 -5.15 -0.27 5.86
C SER A 211 -3.72 -0.78 5.75
N ASN A 212 -2.78 0.05 5.28
CA ASN A 212 -1.36 -0.27 5.11
C ASN A 212 -0.47 0.47 6.12
N LEU A 213 -1.10 1.05 7.16
CA LEU A 213 -0.43 1.66 8.30
C LEU A 213 -0.61 0.76 9.51
N PHE A 214 0.49 0.16 9.98
CA PHE A 214 0.50 -0.72 11.14
C PHE A 214 0.81 0.10 12.40
N CYS A 215 -0.07 0.04 13.39
CA CYS A 215 -0.07 0.92 14.54
C CYS A 215 -0.24 0.15 15.84
N SER A 216 0.20 0.74 16.96
CA SER A 216 -0.26 0.32 18.27
C SER A 216 -1.68 0.85 18.53
N VAL A 217 -2.44 0.18 19.39
CA VAL A 217 -3.82 0.56 19.72
C VAL A 217 -3.91 1.90 20.48
N GLU A 218 -2.78 2.42 20.94
CA GLU A 218 -2.64 3.74 21.59
C GLU A 218 -2.38 4.88 20.59
N GLY A 219 -2.29 4.60 19.29
CA GLY A 219 -2.11 5.62 18.25
C GLY A 219 -0.64 5.96 17.95
N LYS A 220 0.23 4.95 17.97
CA LYS A 220 1.62 5.06 17.50
C LYS A 220 1.81 4.34 16.18
N LEU A 221 2.37 5.01 15.16
CA LEU A 221 2.75 4.35 13.92
C LEU A 221 3.98 3.44 14.17
N LEU A 222 3.86 2.16 13.84
CA LEU A 222 4.91 1.16 14.02
C LEU A 222 5.59 0.81 12.69
N ALA A 223 4.81 0.68 11.62
CA ALA A 223 5.37 0.45 10.28
C ALA A 223 4.41 0.90 9.16
N VAL A 224 4.99 1.39 8.06
CA VAL A 224 4.35 1.39 6.75
C VAL A 224 4.59 0.03 6.10
N ILE A 225 3.53 -0.67 5.70
CA ILE A 225 3.57 -2.05 5.21
C ILE A 225 2.96 -2.16 3.81
N ASP A 226 3.13 -3.32 3.18
CA ASP A 226 2.58 -3.65 1.85
C ASP A 226 3.16 -2.82 0.68
N TRP A 227 4.48 -2.92 0.51
CA TRP A 227 5.23 -2.22 -0.52
C TRP A 227 5.13 -2.85 -1.92
N GLU A 228 4.11 -3.70 -2.20
CA GLU A 228 4.04 -4.46 -3.45
C GLU A 228 3.82 -3.61 -4.71
N LEU A 229 3.28 -2.39 -4.54
CA LEU A 229 3.08 -1.43 -5.62
C LEU A 229 4.18 -0.38 -5.74
N THR A 230 5.26 -0.50 -4.96
CA THR A 230 6.31 0.52 -4.92
C THR A 230 7.06 0.68 -6.25
N GLY A 231 7.50 1.92 -6.50
CA GLY A 231 8.28 2.28 -7.68
C GLY A 231 8.87 3.68 -7.57
N ILE A 232 9.47 4.14 -8.67
CA ILE A 232 9.98 5.50 -8.80
C ILE A 232 9.01 6.31 -9.67
N GLY A 233 8.66 7.52 -9.25
CA GLY A 233 7.73 8.39 -9.97
C GLY A 233 7.30 9.59 -9.15
N ALA A 234 6.19 10.24 -9.51
CA ALA A 234 5.64 11.35 -8.73
C ALA A 234 5.26 10.87 -7.31
N THR A 235 5.93 11.40 -6.29
CA THR A 235 5.71 10.94 -4.91
C THR A 235 4.36 11.42 -4.35
N LEU A 236 3.88 12.58 -4.80
CA LEU A 236 2.60 13.15 -4.39
C LEU A 236 1.39 12.30 -4.78
N ASN A 237 1.57 11.29 -5.64
CA ASN A 237 0.56 10.26 -5.89
C ASN A 237 0.08 9.60 -4.59
N ASP A 238 0.98 9.32 -3.65
CA ASP A 238 0.61 8.70 -2.38
C ASP A 238 -0.23 9.63 -1.49
N VAL A 239 0.04 10.94 -1.55
CA VAL A 239 -0.76 11.94 -0.84
C VAL A 239 -2.16 12.01 -1.45
N GLY A 240 -2.25 12.04 -2.79
CA GLY A 240 -3.53 11.98 -3.49
C GLY A 240 -4.32 10.71 -3.15
N TRP A 241 -3.62 9.58 -3.01
CA TRP A 241 -4.21 8.28 -2.68
C TRP A 241 -4.87 8.29 -1.30
N ILE A 242 -4.12 8.54 -0.23
CA ILE A 242 -4.68 8.56 1.14
C ILE A 242 -5.80 9.60 1.29
N CYS A 243 -5.66 10.76 0.62
CA CYS A 243 -6.69 11.78 0.59
C CYS A 243 -7.99 11.30 -0.08
N THR A 244 -7.89 10.54 -1.18
CA THR A 244 -9.08 9.99 -1.87
C THR A 244 -9.86 9.03 -0.97
N PHE A 245 -9.16 8.17 -0.21
CA PHE A 245 -9.81 7.29 0.78
C PHE A 245 -10.38 8.03 1.99
N SER A 246 -9.96 9.27 2.21
CA SER A 246 -10.43 10.13 3.29
C SER A 246 -11.46 11.17 2.83
N ASP A 247 -11.70 11.33 1.53
CA ASP A 247 -12.63 12.31 0.97
C ASP A 247 -14.04 11.70 0.84
N ARG A 248 -14.97 12.11 1.70
CA ARG A 248 -16.37 11.59 1.64
C ARG A 248 -17.06 11.86 0.32
N LYS A 249 -16.67 12.91 -0.42
CA LYS A 249 -17.27 13.23 -1.73
C LYS A 249 -16.85 12.22 -2.81
N ALA A 250 -15.78 11.48 -2.58
CA ALA A 250 -15.31 10.43 -3.48
C ALA A 250 -16.13 9.13 -3.38
N TRP A 251 -16.99 8.97 -2.38
CA TRP A 251 -17.69 7.71 -2.11
C TRP A 251 -19.20 7.81 -2.35
N GLY A 252 -19.77 6.79 -2.99
CA GLY A 252 -21.21 6.66 -3.23
C GLY A 252 -21.85 5.49 -2.49
N GLY A 253 -23.18 5.39 -2.54
CA GLY A 253 -23.93 4.35 -1.85
C GLY A 253 -23.73 4.39 -0.33
N GLU A 254 -23.58 3.23 0.30
CA GLU A 254 -23.27 3.12 1.74
C GLU A 254 -21.91 3.76 2.11
N GLY A 255 -21.02 3.92 1.13
CA GLY A 255 -19.73 4.59 1.30
C GLY A 255 -19.82 6.10 1.53
N ALA A 256 -20.89 6.77 1.10
CA ALA A 256 -21.03 8.22 1.22
C ALA A 256 -21.08 8.72 2.68
N GLY A 257 -21.51 7.84 3.61
CA GLY A 257 -21.57 8.11 5.04
C GLY A 257 -20.45 7.46 5.85
N ARG A 258 -19.44 6.86 5.20
CA ARG A 258 -18.39 6.11 5.91
C ARG A 258 -17.60 7.02 6.86
N PRO A 259 -17.18 6.52 8.02
CA PRO A 259 -16.15 7.18 8.80
C PRO A 259 -14.87 7.30 7.97
N VAL A 260 -14.17 8.42 8.13
CA VAL A 260 -12.85 8.67 7.53
C VAL A 260 -11.88 9.00 8.65
N PHE A 261 -10.58 8.87 8.38
CA PHE A 261 -9.57 9.11 9.40
C PHE A 261 -9.53 10.60 9.80
N LEU A 262 -9.24 11.48 8.84
CA LEU A 262 -9.33 12.94 8.94
C LEU A 262 -9.71 13.51 7.55
N GLU A 263 -10.18 14.75 7.50
CA GLU A 263 -10.46 15.39 6.21
C GLU A 263 -9.18 15.51 5.36
N PRO A 264 -9.27 15.37 4.03
CA PRO A 264 -8.12 15.46 3.12
C PRO A 264 -7.29 16.73 3.31
N GLU A 265 -7.94 17.87 3.55
CA GLU A 265 -7.27 19.16 3.72
C GLU A 265 -6.34 19.15 4.95
N ILE A 266 -6.73 18.48 6.03
CA ILE A 266 -5.89 18.31 7.23
C ILE A 266 -4.69 17.43 6.91
N LEU A 267 -4.88 16.34 6.16
CA LEU A 267 -3.79 15.44 5.77
C LEU A 267 -2.78 16.15 4.84
N VAL A 268 -3.28 16.97 3.92
CA VAL A 268 -2.44 17.81 3.04
C VAL A 268 -1.63 18.80 3.86
N ASP A 269 -2.25 19.53 4.78
CA ASP A 269 -1.56 20.52 5.62
C ASP A 269 -0.44 19.86 6.44
N LEU A 270 -0.71 18.71 7.06
CA LEU A 270 0.28 17.94 7.82
C LEU A 270 1.44 17.44 6.94
N TYR A 271 1.15 17.03 5.71
CA TYR A 271 2.18 16.60 4.76
C TYR A 271 3.05 17.77 4.31
N VAL A 272 2.45 18.90 3.92
CA VAL A 272 3.17 20.10 3.50
C VAL A 272 4.07 20.61 4.63
N GLU A 273 3.56 20.64 5.86
CA GLU A 273 4.34 21.00 7.05
C GLU A 273 5.54 20.07 7.23
N ALA A 274 5.35 18.76 7.09
CA ALA A 274 6.40 17.76 7.28
C ALA A 274 7.42 17.70 6.12
N TYR A 275 6.98 18.00 4.89
CA TYR A 275 7.83 18.00 3.69
C TYR A 275 8.77 19.21 3.68
N GLY A 276 8.31 20.37 4.14
CA GLY A 276 9.16 21.54 4.42
C GLY A 276 9.55 22.39 3.21
N ASP A 277 9.40 21.88 1.99
CA ASP A 277 9.64 22.62 0.74
C ASP A 277 8.35 22.98 0.00
N PRO A 278 8.35 24.01 -0.86
CA PRO A 278 7.20 24.34 -1.71
C PRO A 278 6.80 23.17 -2.60
N LEU A 279 5.49 22.94 -2.71
CA LEU A 279 4.89 21.85 -3.49
C LEU A 279 3.94 22.42 -4.55
N PRO A 280 3.77 21.74 -5.70
CA PRO A 280 2.70 22.07 -6.63
C PRO A 280 1.33 21.78 -6.00
N ASP A 281 0.26 22.18 -6.69
CA ASP A 281 -1.10 21.90 -6.25
C ASP A 281 -1.35 20.38 -6.08
N LEU A 282 -1.65 19.97 -4.85
CA LEU A 282 -1.93 18.57 -4.51
C LEU A 282 -3.30 18.10 -5.01
N ASN A 283 -4.20 19.01 -5.37
CA ASN A 283 -5.51 18.65 -5.92
C ASN A 283 -5.38 17.90 -7.25
N TRP A 284 -4.35 18.18 -8.06
CA TRP A 284 -4.08 17.41 -9.27
C TRP A 284 -3.81 15.93 -8.95
N PHE A 285 -3.05 15.64 -7.88
CA PHE A 285 -2.77 14.27 -7.46
C PHE A 285 -3.96 13.58 -6.80
N ARG A 286 -4.79 14.33 -6.05
CA ARG A 286 -6.08 13.85 -5.54
C ARG A 286 -7.02 13.49 -6.69
N ALA A 287 -7.10 14.33 -7.73
CA ALA A 287 -7.89 14.07 -8.93
C ALA A 287 -7.40 12.82 -9.66
N LEU A 288 -6.08 12.70 -9.84
CA LEU A 288 -5.48 11.52 -10.45
C LEU A 288 -5.78 10.24 -9.64
N ALA A 289 -5.69 10.29 -8.31
CA ALA A 289 -6.01 9.15 -7.45
C ALA A 289 -7.49 8.72 -7.59
N ALA A 290 -8.43 9.67 -7.56
CA ALA A 290 -9.84 9.40 -7.78
C ALA A 290 -10.13 8.83 -9.19
N TYR A 291 -9.52 9.40 -10.23
CA TYR A 291 -9.55 8.88 -11.60
C TYR A 291 -9.09 7.41 -11.68
N LYS A 292 -7.92 7.11 -11.09
CA LYS A 292 -7.35 5.76 -11.04
C LYS A 292 -8.29 4.80 -10.32
N PHE A 293 -8.78 5.18 -9.13
CA PHE A 293 -9.59 4.29 -8.31
C PHE A 293 -10.97 4.00 -8.93
N ALA A 294 -11.56 4.95 -9.65
CA ALA A 294 -12.79 4.71 -10.40
C ALA A 294 -12.61 3.62 -11.48
N ILE A 295 -11.50 3.69 -12.23
CA ILE A 295 -11.17 2.71 -13.27
C ILE A 295 -10.81 1.35 -12.66
N ILE A 296 -10.05 1.33 -11.55
CA ILE A 296 -9.74 0.11 -10.78
C ILE A 296 -11.03 -0.57 -10.33
N THR A 297 -12.00 0.19 -9.85
CA THR A 297 -13.31 -0.31 -9.40
C THR A 297 -14.04 -1.00 -10.54
N GLY A 298 -14.19 -0.32 -11.69
CA GLY A 298 -14.86 -0.91 -12.85
C GLY A 298 -14.12 -2.13 -13.40
N PHE A 299 -12.78 -2.13 -13.39
CA PHE A 299 -11.98 -3.26 -13.83
C PHE A 299 -12.11 -4.49 -12.90
N ASN A 300 -12.04 -4.29 -11.58
CA ASN A 300 -12.20 -5.40 -10.63
C ASN A 300 -13.63 -5.93 -10.61
N LEU A 301 -14.65 -5.07 -10.77
CA LEU A 301 -16.02 -5.50 -10.97
C LEU A 301 -16.16 -6.43 -12.19
N SER A 302 -15.50 -6.08 -13.30
CA SER A 302 -15.42 -6.93 -14.49
C SER A 302 -14.71 -8.27 -14.25
N LEU A 303 -13.71 -8.33 -13.36
CA LEU A 303 -13.09 -9.60 -12.96
C LEU A 303 -13.99 -10.43 -12.06
N HIS A 304 -14.70 -9.80 -11.11
CA HIS A 304 -15.67 -10.43 -10.22
C HIS A 304 -16.81 -11.08 -11.01
N ARG A 305 -17.51 -10.32 -11.84
CA ARG A 305 -18.66 -10.80 -12.62
C ARG A 305 -18.31 -11.89 -13.64
N ARG A 306 -17.05 -11.95 -14.09
CA ARG A 306 -16.54 -13.02 -14.97
C ARG A 306 -16.00 -14.25 -14.21
N GLY A 307 -16.08 -14.25 -12.88
CA GLY A 307 -15.56 -15.34 -12.05
C GLY A 307 -14.04 -15.46 -12.02
N LYS A 308 -13.29 -14.45 -12.52
CA LYS A 308 -11.82 -14.48 -12.53
C LYS A 308 -11.21 -14.12 -11.18
N ARG A 309 -11.87 -13.23 -10.44
CA ARG A 309 -11.51 -12.85 -9.06
C ARG A 309 -12.80 -12.51 -8.32
N VAL A 310 -13.42 -13.53 -7.71
CA VAL A 310 -14.72 -13.37 -7.07
C VAL A 310 -14.55 -12.56 -5.78
N ASP A 311 -15.04 -11.32 -5.80
CA ASP A 311 -15.10 -10.45 -4.64
C ASP A 311 -16.38 -9.58 -4.73
N PRO A 312 -17.45 -9.94 -3.97
CA PRO A 312 -18.72 -9.23 -4.01
C PRO A 312 -18.66 -7.77 -3.54
N SER A 313 -17.59 -7.36 -2.85
CA SER A 313 -17.46 -5.97 -2.36
C SER A 313 -17.46 -4.96 -3.52
N TRP A 314 -16.96 -5.36 -4.70
CA TRP A 314 -16.95 -4.51 -5.89
C TRP A 314 -18.35 -4.14 -6.39
N GLU A 315 -19.39 -4.93 -6.09
CA GLU A 315 -20.77 -4.56 -6.41
C GLU A 315 -21.27 -3.37 -5.59
N GLN A 316 -20.71 -3.15 -4.39
CA GLN A 316 -20.97 -1.97 -3.58
C GLN A 316 -20.04 -0.82 -3.96
N THR A 317 -18.74 -1.10 -4.11
CA THR A 317 -17.75 -0.07 -4.47
C THR A 317 -18.06 0.58 -5.82
N ARG A 318 -18.70 -0.13 -6.76
CA ARG A 318 -19.13 0.42 -8.06
C ARG A 318 -19.96 1.70 -7.93
N LEU A 319 -20.72 1.85 -6.84
CA LEU A 319 -21.55 3.04 -6.58
C LEU A 319 -20.71 4.31 -6.40
N SER A 320 -19.40 4.17 -6.16
CA SER A 320 -18.46 5.29 -6.06
C SER A 320 -17.82 5.68 -7.39
N MET A 321 -17.99 4.91 -8.48
CA MET A 321 -17.31 5.19 -9.75
C MET A 321 -17.66 6.57 -10.33
N GLU A 322 -18.95 6.91 -10.36
CA GLU A 322 -19.38 8.23 -10.83
C GLU A 322 -18.97 9.36 -9.86
N PRO A 323 -19.21 9.26 -8.53
CA PRO A 323 -18.68 10.22 -7.55
C PRO A 323 -17.17 10.46 -7.64
N LEU A 324 -16.36 9.41 -7.81
CA LEU A 324 -14.90 9.51 -7.97
C LEU A 324 -14.53 10.35 -9.18
N ILE A 325 -15.14 10.11 -10.34
CA ILE A 325 -14.83 10.86 -11.56
C ILE A 325 -15.34 12.30 -11.46
N HIS A 326 -16.51 12.54 -10.88
CA HIS A 326 -17.00 13.89 -10.63
C HIS A 326 -16.07 14.65 -9.68
N ARG A 327 -15.65 14.00 -8.58
CA ARG A 327 -14.74 14.60 -7.63
C ARG A 327 -13.37 14.89 -8.25
N ALA A 328 -12.88 14.02 -9.13
CA ALA A 328 -11.64 14.24 -9.86
C ALA A 328 -11.71 15.50 -10.73
N ILE A 329 -12.81 15.73 -11.44
CA ILE A 329 -12.98 16.91 -12.29
C ILE A 329 -13.14 18.18 -11.45
N GLU A 330 -13.93 18.13 -10.36
CA GLU A 330 -14.05 19.26 -9.42
C GLU A 330 -12.71 19.70 -8.81
N LEU A 331 -11.75 18.78 -8.66
CA LEU A 331 -10.42 19.06 -8.12
C LEU A 331 -9.48 19.67 -9.16
N LEU A 332 -9.82 19.61 -10.45
CA LEU A 332 -9.02 20.15 -11.56
C LEU A 332 -9.52 21.52 -12.05
N ASP A 333 -10.73 21.93 -11.64
CA ASP A 333 -11.35 23.23 -11.93
C ASP A 333 -10.77 24.37 -11.06
#